data_AF-A0A5C2LK20-F1
#
_entry.id   AF-A0A5C2LK20-F1
#
_cell.length_a   1.000
_cell.length_b   1.000
_cell.length_c   1.000
_cell.angle_alpha   90.00
_cell.angle_beta   90.00
_cell.angle_gamma   90.00
#
_symmetry.space_group_name_H-M   'P 1'
#
loop_
_entity.id
_entity.type
_entity.pdbx_description
1 polymer ?
#
loop_
_entity_poly.entity_id
_entity_poly.type
_entity_poly.pdbx_seq_one_letter_code
_entity_poly.pdbx_strand_id
1 'polypeptide(L)'
;MAGSDLLLGGVLFLFAAVIAVPLASRLGIGAVLGYLLAGIAIGPWGLGFISDVDEILHFSELGVVFLMFIIGPSSIPPSYGDCGAPSSALARRR
;
A
#
# COMPACT_ATOMS: atom_id res chain seq x y z
N MET A 1 33.80 16.03 0.71
CA MET A 1 32.70 16.58 1.53
C MET A 1 31.29 16.23 1.01
N ALA A 2 31.11 15.58 -0.15
CA ALA A 2 29.76 15.22 -0.64
C ALA A 2 29.13 13.96 -0.01
N GLY A 3 29.92 13.06 0.59
CA GLY A 3 29.41 11.79 1.12
C GLY A 3 28.62 11.92 2.43
N SER A 4 28.97 12.91 3.26
CA SER A 4 28.27 13.18 4.52
C SER A 4 26.85 13.71 4.30
N ASP A 5 26.64 14.54 3.28
CA ASP A 5 25.34 15.14 3.00
C ASP A 5 24.32 14.12 2.49
N LEU A 6 24.77 13.14 1.70
CA LEU A 6 23.93 12.03 1.24
C LEU A 6 23.48 11.13 2.40
N LEU A 7 24.41 10.78 3.29
CA LEU A 7 24.10 9.97 4.46
C LEU A 7 23.19 10.71 5.43
N LEU A 8 23.46 12.00 5.69
CA LEU A 8 22.66 12.81 6.58
C LEU A 8 21.26 13.05 6.01
N GLY A 9 21.15 13.34 4.71
CA GLY A 9 19.87 13.49 4.01
C GLY A 9 19.05 12.19 4.01
N GLY A 10 19.68 11.05 3.72
CA GLY A 10 19.03 9.74 3.78
C GLY A 10 18.54 9.36 5.19
N VAL A 11 19.35 9.64 6.22
CA VAL A 11 18.96 9.41 7.62
C VAL A 11 17.80 10.31 8.03
N LEU A 12 17.81 11.59 7.61
CA LEU A 12 16.70 12.51 7.86
C LEU A 12 15.41 12.05 7.17
N PHE A 13 15.51 11.56 5.92
CA PHE A 13 14.39 11.02 5.17
C PHE A 13 13.77 9.80 5.88
N LEU A 14 14.60 8.83 6.27
CA LEU A 14 14.16 7.66 7.01
C LEU A 14 13.54 8.05 8.37
N PHE A 15 14.17 8.98 9.10
CA PHE A 15 13.69 9.43 10.40
C PHE A 15 12.32 10.12 10.29
N ALA A 16 12.15 11.00 9.30
CA ALA A 16 10.88 11.65 9.03
C ALA A 16 9.79 10.64 8.64
N ALA A 17 10.08 9.66 7.77
CA ALA A 17 9.15 8.60 7.41
C ALA A 17 8.77 7.72 8.62
N VAL A 18 9.74 7.31 9.45
CA VAL A 18 9.52 6.50 10.65
C VAL A 18 8.66 7.21 11.69
N ILE A 19 8.71 8.54 11.78
CA ILE A 19 7.85 9.31 12.68
C ILE A 19 6.48 9.58 12.06
N ALA A 20 6.42 9.93 10.77
CA ALA A 20 5.17 10.28 10.09
C ALA A 20 4.19 9.10 10.01
N VAL A 21 4.69 7.88 9.80
CA VAL A 21 3.87 6.67 9.65
C VAL A 21 3.06 6.33 10.92
N PRO A 22 3.65 6.20 12.12
CA PRO A 22 2.88 5.95 13.33
C PRO A 22 1.98 7.14 13.71
N LEU A 23 2.37 8.37 13.34
CA LEU A 23 1.56 9.55 13.57
C LEU A 23 0.29 9.54 12.71
N ALA A 24 0.43 9.22 11.41
CA ALA A 24 -0.68 9.07 10.48
C ALA A 24 -1.57 7.86 10.82
N SER A 25 -0.96 6.74 11.21
CA SER A 25 -1.69 5.55 11.64
C SER A 25 -2.51 5.80 12.91
N ARG A 26 -2.07 6.69 13.82
CA ARG A 26 -2.85 7.12 15.00
C ARG A 26 -4.05 8.00 14.67
N LEU A 27 -4.00 8.73 13.56
CA LEU A 27 -5.12 9.58 13.09
C LEU A 27 -6.24 8.76 12.42
N GLY A 28 -6.12 7.42 12.36
CA GLY A 28 -7.11 6.54 11.73
C GLY A 28 -7.10 6.60 10.20
N ILE A 29 -6.14 7.34 9.63
CA ILE A 29 -5.88 7.44 8.21
C ILE A 29 -5.01 6.23 7.87
N GLY A 30 -5.50 5.30 7.05
CA GLY A 30 -4.82 4.02 6.80
C GLY A 30 -3.32 4.19 6.49
N ALA A 31 -2.49 3.25 6.94
CA ALA A 31 -1.02 3.37 6.92
C ALA A 31 -0.46 3.79 5.54
N VAL A 32 -1.10 3.33 4.45
CA VAL A 32 -0.76 3.69 3.06
C VAL A 32 -0.87 5.21 2.81
N LEU A 33 -1.91 5.88 3.31
CA LEU A 33 -2.07 7.33 3.15
C LEU A 33 -0.99 8.10 3.95
N GLY A 34 -0.56 7.55 5.08
CA GLY A 34 0.53 8.10 5.88
C GLY A 34 1.87 8.06 5.17
N TYR A 35 2.20 6.94 4.52
CA TYR A 35 3.38 6.83 3.67
C TYR A 35 3.31 7.77 2.46
N LEU A 36 2.14 7.92 1.85
CA LEU A 36 1.95 8.82 0.71
C LEU A 36 2.16 10.29 1.09
N LEU A 37 1.61 10.74 2.22
CA LEU A 37 1.79 12.12 2.70
C LEU A 37 3.24 12.40 3.11
N ALA A 38 3.90 11.45 3.78
CA ALA A 38 5.34 11.57 4.11
C ALA A 38 6.18 11.68 2.83
N GLY A 39 5.90 10.85 1.81
CA GLY A 39 6.56 10.90 0.52
C GLY A 39 6.32 12.20 -0.25
N ILE A 40 5.12 12.78 -0.19
CA ILE A 40 4.82 14.10 -0.81
C ILE A 40 5.55 15.22 -0.05
N ALA A 41 5.54 15.18 1.28
CA ALA A 41 6.16 16.18 2.14
C ALA A 41 7.70 16.19 2.04
N ILE A 42 8.32 15.06 1.68
CA ILE A 42 9.77 14.93 1.55
C ILE A 42 10.22 14.89 0.07
N GLY A 43 9.33 14.50 -0.85
CA GLY A 43 9.60 14.35 -2.28
C GLY A 43 9.80 15.67 -3.04
N PRO A 44 9.64 15.71 -4.38
CA PRO A 44 9.93 16.89 -5.19
C PRO A 44 9.14 18.15 -4.77
N TRP A 45 7.93 17.97 -4.23
CA TRP A 45 7.10 19.05 -3.67
C TRP A 45 7.49 19.50 -2.25
N GLY A 46 8.41 18.78 -1.61
CA GLY A 46 8.88 19.01 -0.25
C GLY A 46 10.31 19.52 -0.18
N LEU A 47 11.28 18.60 -0.13
CA LEU A 47 12.72 18.89 -0.02
C LEU A 47 13.45 18.86 -1.37
N GLY A 48 12.77 18.51 -2.47
CA GLY A 48 13.28 18.69 -3.84
C GLY A 48 14.44 17.78 -4.26
N PHE A 49 14.77 16.75 -3.47
CA PHE A 49 16.01 15.97 -3.65
C PHE A 49 15.95 14.95 -4.81
N ILE A 50 14.75 14.58 -5.25
CA ILE A 50 14.51 13.66 -6.38
C ILE A 50 13.60 14.41 -7.37
N SER A 51 14.09 14.70 -8.57
CA SER A 51 13.38 15.50 -9.60
C SER A 51 13.12 14.74 -10.90
N ASP A 52 13.58 13.49 -11.02
CA ASP A 52 13.35 12.66 -12.19
C ASP A 52 11.98 11.98 -12.11
N VAL A 53 10.98 12.70 -12.62
CA VAL A 53 9.59 12.23 -12.75
C VAL A 53 9.52 10.92 -13.55
N ASP A 54 10.43 10.73 -14.51
CA ASP A 54 10.49 9.53 -15.38
C ASP A 54 10.84 8.25 -14.61
N GLU A 55 11.79 8.32 -13.65
CA GLU A 55 12.11 7.19 -12.76
C GLU A 55 10.94 6.87 -11.83
N ILE A 56 10.26 7.89 -11.30
CA ILE A 56 9.12 7.73 -10.38
C ILE A 56 7.95 7.00 -11.07
N LEU A 57 7.71 7.30 -12.35
CA LEU A 57 6.68 6.64 -13.15
C LEU A 57 6.97 5.14 -13.33
N HIS A 58 8.18 4.79 -13.77
CA HIS A 58 8.59 3.39 -13.90
C HIS A 58 8.55 2.63 -12.57
N PHE A 59 8.93 3.28 -11.47
CA PHE A 59 8.85 2.68 -10.13
C PHE A 59 7.40 2.45 -9.67
N SER A 60 6.49 3.36 -10.05
CA SER A 60 5.07 3.26 -9.72
C SER A 60 4.39 2.10 -10.42
N GLU A 61 4.78 1.80 -11.66
CA GLU A 61 4.32 0.63 -12.40
C GLU A 61 4.69 -0.66 -11.67
N LEU A 62 5.93 -0.77 -11.17
CA LEU A 62 6.35 -1.93 -10.38
C LEU A 62 5.56 -2.04 -9.06
N GLY A 63 5.32 -0.91 -8.39
CA GLY A 63 4.54 -0.85 -7.14
C GLY A 63 3.12 -1.38 -7.29
N VAL A 64 2.42 -1.02 -8.38
CA VAL A 64 1.05 -1.50 -8.62
C VAL A 64 1.02 -3.01 -8.95
N VAL A 65 2.04 -3.50 -9.67
CA VAL A 65 2.20 -4.94 -9.96
C VAL A 65 2.40 -5.73 -8.67
N PHE A 66 3.24 -5.23 -7.74
CA PHE A 66 3.41 -5.84 -6.42
C PHE A 66 2.13 -5.78 -5.58
N LEU A 67 1.38 -4.68 -5.60
CA LEU A 67 0.07 -4.59 -4.94
C LEU A 67 -0.92 -5.62 -5.49
N MET A 68 -0.98 -5.80 -6.81
CA MET A 68 -1.84 -6.81 -7.44
C MET A 68 -1.40 -8.24 -7.10
N PHE A 69 -0.09 -8.47 -6.94
CA PHE A 69 0.46 -9.73 -6.45
C PHE A 69 0.06 -10.01 -4.99
N ILE A 70 0.09 -9.00 -4.12
CA ILE A 70 -0.30 -9.10 -2.70
C ILE A 70 -1.82 -9.25 -2.53
N ILE A 71 -2.64 -8.65 -3.40
CA ILE A 71 -4.11 -8.78 -3.35
C ILE A 71 -4.59 -10.10 -3.98
N GLY A 72 -3.78 -10.70 -4.85
CA GLY A 72 -4.07 -11.94 -5.58
C GLY A 72 -3.95 -13.30 -4.84
N PRO A 73 -3.53 -13.44 -3.56
CA PRO A 73 -3.51 -14.73 -2.89
C PRO A 73 -4.93 -15.12 -2.43
N SER A 74 -5.80 -15.45 -3.38
CA SER A 74 -7.12 -16.02 -3.15
C SER A 74 -7.02 -17.54 -3.07
N SER A 75 -6.32 -18.09 -2.08
CA SER A 75 -6.21 -19.55 -1.90
C SER A 75 -7.41 -20.15 -1.15
N ILE A 76 -8.62 -19.63 -1.34
CA ILE A 76 -9.86 -20.28 -0.94
C ILE A 76 -10.75 -20.30 -2.19
N PRO A 77 -11.02 -21.47 -2.80
CA PRO A 77 -12.00 -21.57 -3.85
C PRO A 77 -13.36 -21.15 -3.27
N PRO A 78 -14.11 -20.22 -3.89
CA PRO A 78 -15.49 -20.02 -3.49
C PRO A 78 -16.22 -21.34 -3.75
N SER A 79 -16.55 -22.04 -2.66
CA SER A 79 -17.37 -23.24 -2.70
C SER A 79 -18.78 -22.82 -3.11
N TYR A 80 -19.06 -22.91 -4.40
CA TYR A 80 -20.38 -22.68 -5.02
C TYR A 80 -21.27 -23.93 -4.79
N GLY A 81 -21.31 -24.42 -3.54
CA GLY A 81 -21.93 -25.68 -3.15
C GLY A 81 -23.33 -25.55 -2.55
N ASP A 82 -23.92 -24.36 -2.53
CA ASP A 82 -25.29 -24.17 -2.04
C ASP A 82 -26.00 -23.02 -2.76
N CYS A 83 -26.22 -23.20 -4.07
CA CYS A 83 -27.28 -22.46 -4.76
C CYS A 83 -28.59 -23.23 -4.60
N GLY A 84 -29.19 -23.12 -3.41
CA GLY A 84 -30.62 -23.38 -3.20
C GLY A 84 -31.07 -24.81 -3.54
N ALA A 85 -30.94 -25.71 -2.57
CA ALA A 85 -31.78 -26.90 -2.57
C ALA A 85 -33.25 -26.46 -2.63
N PRO A 86 -34.05 -26.93 -3.61
CA PRO A 86 -35.44 -26.53 -3.73
C PRO A 86 -36.23 -27.01 -2.51
N SER A 87 -36.98 -26.06 -1.94
CA SER A 87 -37.99 -26.21 -0.87
C SER A 87 -39.07 -27.29 -1.14
N SER A 88 -38.97 -28.08 -2.22
CA SER A 88 -39.85 -29.19 -2.57
C SER A 88 -39.42 -30.55 -2.01
N ALA A 89 -38.18 -30.69 -1.50
CA ALA A 89 -37.74 -31.94 -0.85
C ALA A 89 -38.33 -32.16 0.57
N LEU A 90 -38.91 -31.13 1.18
CA LEU A 90 -39.57 -31.21 2.50
C LEU A 90 -41.06 -31.57 2.43
N ALA A 91 -41.68 -31.61 1.24
CA ALA A 91 -43.11 -31.87 1.07
C ALA A 91 -43.48 -33.35 0.88
N ARG A 92 -42.49 -34.27 0.87
CA ARG A 92 -42.71 -35.72 0.63
C ARG A 92 -42.20 -36.59 1.79
N ARG A 93 -42.39 -36.12 3.03
CA ARG A 93 -42.27 -36.89 4.27
C ARG A 93 -43.54 -36.75 5.12
N ARG A 94 -44.69 -37.05 4.51
CA ARG A 94 -45.93 -37.46 5.19
C ARG A 94 -46.60 -38.54 4.37
#